data_AF-A0A626HYQ6-F1
#
_entry.id   AF-A0A626HYQ6-F1
#
_cell.length_a   1.000
_cell.length_b   1.000
_cell.length_c   1.000
_cell.angle_alpha   90.00
_cell.angle_beta   90.00
_cell.angle_gamma   90.00
#
_symmetry.space_group_name_H-M   'P 1'
#
loop_
_entity.id
_entity.type
_entity.pdbx_description
1 polymer ?
#
loop_
_entity_poly.entity_id
_entity_poly.type
_entity_poly.pdbx_seq_one_letter_code
_entity_poly.pdbx_strand_id
1 'polypeptide(L)'
;MLNLKSILSLALSSCSLLPLCIQAKIPESRMINYEHKISLTNEQKINLEKLANSIHAESFKKLYSSDGWGKYGKFSDLGMEVQGSLAYGMALADSSDLDIAFIYKYNNGDSMIKFDPVQFKNIAINSFK
;
A
#
# COMPACT_ATOMS: atom_id res chain seq x y z
N MET A 1 33.43 75.43 7.64
CA MET A 1 32.03 74.98 7.66
C MET A 1 31.84 73.95 6.55
N LEU A 2 31.38 72.76 6.92
CA LEU A 2 31.45 71.53 6.14
C LEU A 2 30.59 71.56 4.87
N ASN A 3 31.19 71.04 3.80
CA ASN A 3 30.78 71.07 2.40
C ASN A 3 29.83 69.90 2.07
N LEU A 4 28.76 70.20 1.33
CA LEU A 4 27.65 69.33 0.92
C LEU A 4 28.00 68.19 -0.07
N LYS A 5 29.27 67.78 -0.18
CA LYS A 5 29.75 66.79 -1.18
C LYS A 5 30.13 65.41 -0.64
N SER A 6 29.96 65.13 0.65
CA SER A 6 30.48 63.88 1.25
C SER A 6 29.44 62.90 1.82
N ILE A 7 28.14 63.10 1.54
CA ILE A 7 27.07 62.19 2.04
C ILE A 7 26.50 61.30 0.92
N LEU A 8 26.91 61.49 -0.33
CA LEU A 8 26.56 60.63 -1.48
C LEU A 8 27.73 59.71 -1.86
N SER A 9 28.08 58.72 -1.03
CA SER A 9 28.97 57.62 -1.50
C SER A 9 28.98 56.34 -0.64
N LEU A 10 28.11 56.16 0.35
CA LEU A 10 28.08 54.89 1.10
C LEU A 10 26.68 54.33 1.18
N ALA A 11 26.58 53.07 0.74
CA ALA A 11 25.44 52.15 0.85
C ALA A 11 24.38 52.14 -0.27
N LEU A 12 24.76 52.42 -1.52
CA LEU A 12 23.99 52.00 -2.71
C LEU A 12 24.64 50.82 -3.48
N SER A 13 25.56 50.07 -2.84
CA SER A 13 26.42 49.08 -3.52
C SER A 13 26.42 47.66 -2.91
N SER A 14 25.34 47.20 -2.27
CA SER A 14 25.31 45.80 -1.81
C SER A 14 23.94 45.14 -1.79
N CYS A 15 23.01 45.58 -2.64
CA CYS A 15 21.78 44.83 -2.92
C CYS A 15 21.74 44.34 -4.38
N SER A 16 22.89 43.93 -4.89
CA SER A 16 23.05 43.16 -6.13
C SER A 16 23.41 41.69 -5.85
N LEU A 17 23.10 41.20 -4.66
CA LEU A 17 23.03 39.76 -4.40
C LEU A 17 21.59 39.33 -4.63
N LEU A 18 21.35 38.90 -5.86
CA LEU A 18 20.26 38.03 -6.28
C LEU A 18 19.69 37.24 -5.08
N PRO A 19 18.38 37.33 -4.76
CA PRO A 19 17.72 36.11 -4.38
C PRO A 19 17.64 35.30 -5.68
N LEU A 20 18.72 34.56 -5.92
CA LEU A 20 18.76 33.38 -6.74
C LEU A 20 17.83 32.37 -6.03
N CYS A 21 16.54 32.68 -5.91
CA CYS A 21 15.49 31.69 -5.79
C CYS A 21 15.35 31.03 -7.16
N ILE A 22 16.46 30.45 -7.65
CA ILE A 22 16.35 29.31 -8.52
C ILE A 22 15.73 28.27 -7.60
N GLN A 23 14.41 28.13 -7.68
CA GLN A 23 13.80 26.85 -7.34
C GLN A 23 14.60 25.84 -8.13
N ALA A 24 15.49 25.10 -7.45
CA ALA A 24 16.29 24.06 -8.05
C ALA A 24 15.29 23.07 -8.63
N LYS A 25 14.99 23.22 -9.92
CA LYS A 25 13.98 22.42 -10.60
C LYS A 25 14.55 21.01 -10.59
N ILE A 26 13.91 20.14 -9.82
CA ILE A 26 14.31 18.74 -9.79
C ILE A 26 14.14 18.23 -11.22
N PRO A 27 15.20 17.73 -11.86
CA PRO A 27 15.08 17.18 -13.20
C PRO A 27 14.07 16.03 -13.19
N GLU A 28 13.22 15.97 -14.20
CA GLU A 28 12.23 14.90 -14.35
C GLU A 28 12.87 13.51 -14.27
N SER A 29 14.06 13.34 -14.85
CA SER A 29 14.85 12.11 -14.77
C SER A 29 15.19 11.68 -13.33
N ARG A 30 15.37 12.64 -12.40
CA ARG A 30 15.60 12.33 -10.99
C ARG A 30 14.33 11.82 -10.31
N MET A 31 13.16 12.33 -10.70
CA MET A 31 11.86 11.83 -10.22
C MET A 31 11.56 10.43 -10.76
N ILE A 32 11.75 10.20 -12.06
CA ILE A 32 11.58 8.89 -12.69
C ILE A 32 12.50 7.85 -12.04
N ASN A 33 13.77 8.20 -11.83
CA ASN A 33 14.72 7.29 -11.16
C ASN A 33 14.35 7.01 -9.70
N TYR A 34 13.66 7.93 -9.02
CA TYR A 34 13.16 7.70 -7.68
C TYR A 34 11.94 6.78 -7.71
N GLU A 35 11.00 7.01 -8.62
CA GLU A 35 9.84 6.15 -8.85
C GLU A 35 10.26 4.70 -9.12
N HIS A 36 11.18 4.48 -10.06
CA HIS A 36 11.71 3.15 -10.35
C HIS A 36 12.34 2.45 -9.13
N LYS A 37 12.86 3.20 -8.16
CA LYS A 37 13.44 2.62 -6.94
C LYS A 37 12.39 2.20 -5.92
N ILE A 38 11.25 2.86 -5.89
CA ILE A 38 10.19 2.60 -4.90
C ILE A 38 9.07 1.70 -5.46
N SER A 39 8.94 1.60 -6.78
CA SER A 39 7.95 0.75 -7.44
C SER A 39 8.29 -0.73 -7.30
N LEU A 40 7.25 -1.56 -7.23
CA LEU A 40 7.40 -3.01 -7.36
C LEU A 40 7.96 -3.39 -8.73
N THR A 41 8.91 -4.33 -8.71
CA THR A 41 9.33 -5.03 -9.92
C THR A 41 8.23 -5.99 -10.40
N ASN A 42 8.25 -6.33 -11.70
CA ASN A 42 7.34 -7.32 -12.25
C ASN A 42 7.47 -8.70 -11.56
N GLU A 43 8.69 -9.09 -11.20
CA GLU A 43 8.93 -10.35 -10.49
C GLU A 43 8.28 -10.35 -9.10
N GLN A 44 8.43 -9.25 -8.34
CA GLN A 44 7.77 -9.12 -7.04
C GLN A 44 6.25 -9.15 -7.17
N LYS A 45 5.68 -8.46 -8.18
CA LYS A 45 4.24 -8.50 -8.46
C LYS A 45 3.76 -9.94 -8.71
N ILE A 46 4.44 -10.69 -9.58
CA ILE A 46 4.10 -12.09 -9.88
C ILE A 46 4.19 -12.95 -8.60
N ASN A 47 5.20 -12.72 -7.76
CA ASN A 47 5.35 -13.46 -6.51
C ASN A 47 4.24 -13.14 -5.51
N LEU A 48 3.79 -11.88 -5.42
CA LEU A 48 2.65 -11.50 -4.60
C LEU A 48 1.33 -12.11 -5.10
N GLU A 49 1.11 -12.16 -6.41
CA GLU A 49 -0.06 -12.84 -7.00
C GLU A 49 -0.05 -14.34 -6.72
N LYS A 50 1.12 -15.00 -6.81
CA LYS A 50 1.27 -16.41 -6.42
C LYS A 50 1.00 -16.62 -4.93
N LEU A 51 1.50 -15.73 -4.08
CA LEU A 51 1.27 -15.76 -2.66
C LEU A 51 -0.23 -15.62 -2.34
N ALA A 52 -0.94 -14.70 -2.99
CA ALA A 52 -2.38 -14.53 -2.83
C ALA A 52 -3.15 -15.82 -3.16
N ASN A 53 -2.82 -16.46 -4.28
CA ASN A 53 -3.40 -17.74 -4.68
C ASN A 53 -3.11 -18.86 -3.67
N SER A 54 -1.87 -18.93 -3.16
CA SER A 54 -1.49 -19.91 -2.15
C SER A 54 -2.25 -19.70 -0.83
N ILE A 55 -2.40 -18.45 -0.40
CA ILE A 55 -3.15 -18.07 0.80
C ILE A 55 -4.63 -18.43 0.64
N HIS A 56 -5.24 -18.16 -0.52
CA HIS A 56 -6.62 -18.53 -0.81
C HIS A 56 -6.84 -20.04 -0.80
N ALA A 57 -6.00 -20.81 -1.49
CA ALA A 57 -6.09 -22.27 -1.52
C ALA A 57 -5.96 -22.90 -0.11
N GLU A 58 -5.00 -22.44 0.69
CA GLU A 58 -4.81 -22.92 2.06
C GLU A 58 -5.97 -22.49 2.98
N SER A 59 -6.52 -21.29 2.78
CA SER A 59 -7.70 -20.82 3.51
C SER A 59 -8.93 -21.68 3.22
N PHE A 60 -9.18 -21.99 1.95
CA PHE A 60 -10.27 -22.89 1.59
C PHE A 60 -10.09 -24.28 2.21
N LYS A 61 -8.89 -24.84 2.10
CA LYS A 61 -8.57 -26.17 2.64
C LYS A 61 -8.69 -26.24 4.16
N LYS A 62 -8.26 -25.22 4.89
CA LYS A 62 -8.15 -25.24 6.35
C LYS A 62 -9.34 -24.58 7.03
N LEU A 63 -9.64 -23.33 6.68
CA LEU A 63 -10.72 -22.57 7.30
C LEU A 63 -12.07 -23.11 6.90
N TYR A 64 -12.30 -23.48 5.63
CA TYR A 64 -13.65 -23.87 5.19
C TYR A 64 -13.92 -25.37 5.38
N SER A 65 -12.95 -26.10 5.95
CA SER A 65 -13.09 -27.50 6.34
C SER A 65 -14.07 -27.68 7.49
N SER A 66 -14.51 -28.93 7.71
CA SER A 66 -15.34 -29.31 8.85
C SER A 66 -14.69 -29.03 10.21
N ASP A 67 -13.35 -28.96 10.26
CA ASP A 67 -12.61 -28.70 11.50
C ASP A 67 -12.40 -27.20 11.75
N GLY A 68 -12.55 -26.38 10.70
CA GLY A 68 -12.46 -24.93 10.73
C GLY A 68 -13.82 -24.26 10.94
N TRP A 69 -14.10 -23.23 10.14
CA TRP A 69 -15.39 -22.55 10.05
C TRP A 69 -16.50 -23.44 9.45
N GLY A 70 -16.15 -24.46 8.66
CA GLY A 70 -17.13 -25.38 8.07
C GLY A 70 -17.98 -26.14 9.09
N LYS A 71 -17.55 -26.23 10.36
CA LYS A 71 -18.41 -26.73 11.45
C LYS A 71 -19.67 -25.90 11.68
N TYR A 72 -19.67 -24.65 11.26
CA TYR A 72 -20.76 -23.69 11.45
C TYR A 72 -21.66 -23.55 10.22
N GLY A 73 -21.34 -24.23 9.13
CA GLY A 73 -22.14 -24.22 7.92
C GLY A 73 -21.30 -24.51 6.68
N LYS A 74 -21.95 -24.51 5.53
CA LYS A 74 -21.30 -24.80 4.25
C LYS A 74 -20.76 -23.53 3.63
N PHE A 75 -19.48 -23.54 3.31
CA PHE A 75 -18.80 -22.48 2.57
C PHE A 75 -18.49 -23.00 1.17
N SER A 76 -18.99 -22.32 0.14
CA SER A 76 -18.60 -22.58 -1.24
C SER A 76 -17.65 -21.48 -1.71
N ASP A 77 -16.50 -21.88 -2.25
CA ASP A 77 -15.57 -20.94 -2.88
C ASP A 77 -16.18 -20.36 -4.15
N LEU A 78 -16.24 -19.04 -4.23
CA LEU A 78 -16.61 -18.34 -5.45
C LEU A 78 -15.40 -17.67 -6.12
N GLY A 79 -14.29 -17.54 -5.38
CA GLY A 79 -13.05 -16.97 -5.88
C GLY A 79 -12.35 -16.06 -4.88
N MET A 80 -11.33 -15.39 -5.39
CA MET A 80 -10.51 -14.46 -4.66
C MET A 80 -10.13 -13.29 -5.56
N GLU A 81 -10.11 -12.10 -4.98
CA GLU A 81 -9.67 -10.89 -5.66
C GLU A 81 -8.52 -10.25 -4.89
N VAL A 82 -7.43 -9.95 -5.60
CA VAL A 82 -6.40 -9.05 -5.11
C VAL A 82 -6.96 -7.64 -5.12
N GLN A 83 -6.79 -6.92 -4.01
CA GLN A 83 -7.35 -5.60 -3.80
C GLN A 83 -6.24 -4.59 -3.47
N GLY A 84 -6.64 -3.36 -3.16
CA GLY A 84 -5.74 -2.35 -2.62
C GLY A 84 -4.63 -1.92 -3.57
N SER A 85 -3.51 -1.48 -2.99
CA SER A 85 -2.44 -0.80 -3.75
C SER A 85 -1.85 -1.67 -4.86
N LEU A 86 -1.78 -2.99 -4.67
CA LEU A 86 -1.29 -3.92 -5.69
C LEU A 86 -2.23 -4.01 -6.89
N ALA A 87 -3.54 -4.11 -6.65
CA ALA A 87 -4.55 -4.19 -7.70
C ALA A 87 -4.59 -2.92 -8.58
N TYR A 88 -4.35 -1.75 -7.97
CA TYR A 88 -4.32 -0.47 -8.68
C TYR A 88 -2.96 -0.09 -9.27
N GLY A 89 -1.93 -0.94 -9.12
CA GLY A 89 -0.59 -0.65 -9.63
C GLY A 89 0.12 0.49 -8.90
N MET A 90 -0.27 0.77 -7.65
CA MET A 90 0.30 1.82 -6.81
C MET A 90 1.11 1.26 -5.62
N ALA A 91 1.30 -0.06 -5.56
CA ALA A 91 2.03 -0.69 -4.48
C ALA A 91 3.53 -0.38 -4.55
N LEU A 92 4.09 -0.07 -3.39
CA LEU A 92 5.50 0.23 -3.19
C LEU A 92 6.23 -1.02 -2.71
N ALA A 93 7.47 -1.20 -3.18
CA ALA A 93 8.25 -2.41 -2.93
C ALA A 93 8.45 -2.75 -1.45
N ASP A 94 8.61 -1.72 -0.59
CA ASP A 94 9.04 -1.90 0.80
C ASP A 94 7.96 -1.56 1.84
N SER A 95 6.78 -1.10 1.42
CA SER A 95 5.78 -0.55 2.37
C SER A 95 4.33 -0.89 2.07
N SER A 96 4.05 -1.60 0.97
CA SER A 96 2.70 -2.06 0.68
C SER A 96 2.45 -3.46 1.24
N ASP A 97 1.29 -3.61 1.85
CA ASP A 97 0.69 -4.89 2.22
C ASP A 97 -0.06 -5.52 1.03
N LEU A 98 -0.40 -6.80 1.20
CA LEU A 98 -1.16 -7.58 0.23
C LEU A 98 -2.62 -7.66 0.69
N ASP A 99 -3.46 -6.81 0.12
CA ASP A 99 -4.91 -6.84 0.33
C ASP A 99 -5.57 -7.92 -0.53
N ILE A 100 -6.36 -8.78 0.11
CA ILE A 100 -7.06 -9.87 -0.56
C ILE A 100 -8.50 -9.94 -0.06
N ALA A 101 -9.45 -10.02 -0.98
CA ALA A 101 -10.85 -10.33 -0.68
C ALA A 101 -11.15 -11.78 -1.04
N PHE A 102 -11.63 -12.56 -0.07
CA PHE A 102 -12.17 -13.90 -0.32
C PHE A 102 -13.66 -13.81 -0.57
N ILE A 103 -14.09 -14.36 -1.71
CA ILE A 103 -15.50 -14.34 -2.10
C ILE A 103 -16.03 -15.75 -1.92
N TYR A 104 -17.02 -15.90 -1.04
CA TYR A 104 -17.60 -17.19 -0.72
C TYR A 104 -19.10 -17.09 -0.51
N LYS A 105 -19.77 -18.22 -0.71
CA LYS A 105 -21.19 -18.39 -0.38
C LYS A 105 -21.34 -19.17 0.92
N TYR A 106 -21.94 -18.57 1.94
CA TYR A 106 -22.29 -19.24 3.19
C TYR A 106 -23.72 -19.79 3.12
N ASN A 107 -23.95 -21.06 3.48
CA ASN A 107 -25.26 -21.73 3.52
C ASN A 107 -26.22 -21.29 2.40
N ASN A 108 -25.83 -21.50 1.14
CA ASN A 108 -26.63 -21.12 -0.02
C ASN A 108 -27.06 -19.65 -0.13
N GLY A 109 -26.41 -18.72 0.58
CA GLY A 109 -26.66 -17.28 0.54
C GLY A 109 -27.17 -16.70 1.85
N ASP A 110 -27.20 -17.50 2.92
CA ASP A 110 -27.59 -17.02 4.24
C ASP A 110 -26.58 -16.01 4.80
N SER A 111 -27.05 -15.21 5.73
CA SER A 111 -26.19 -14.26 6.44
C SER A 111 -25.56 -14.88 7.69
N MET A 112 -24.34 -14.46 7.97
CA MET A 112 -23.49 -14.93 9.08
C MET A 112 -23.80 -14.23 10.42
N ILE A 113 -25.05 -13.83 10.65
CA ILE A 113 -25.48 -12.89 11.73
C ILE A 113 -25.27 -13.44 13.15
N LYS A 114 -25.08 -14.76 13.32
CA LYS A 114 -25.03 -15.42 14.64
C LYS A 114 -23.64 -15.81 15.12
N PHE A 115 -22.57 -15.38 14.43
CA PHE A 115 -21.22 -15.83 14.78
C PHE A 115 -20.49 -14.85 15.68
N ASP A 116 -19.82 -15.38 16.70
CA ASP A 116 -18.87 -14.63 17.51
C ASP A 116 -17.57 -14.41 16.69
N PRO A 117 -17.25 -13.15 16.35
CA PRO A 117 -16.04 -12.84 15.58
C PRO A 117 -14.75 -13.23 16.31
N VAL A 118 -14.74 -13.25 17.65
CA VAL A 118 -13.57 -13.67 18.43
C VAL A 118 -13.31 -15.17 18.23
N GLN A 119 -14.38 -15.96 18.24
CA GLN A 119 -14.28 -17.40 18.00
C GLN A 119 -13.77 -17.73 16.59
N PHE A 120 -14.28 -17.03 15.57
CA PHE A 120 -13.83 -17.20 14.18
C PHE A 120 -12.36 -16.85 14.00
N LYS A 121 -11.92 -15.74 14.60
CA LYS A 121 -10.51 -15.32 14.63
C LYS A 121 -9.63 -16.40 15.28
N ASN A 122 -10.03 -16.94 16.42
CA ASN A 122 -9.25 -17.95 17.13
C ASN A 122 -9.11 -19.25 16.32
N ILE A 123 -10.18 -19.68 15.64
CA ILE A 123 -10.11 -20.82 14.72
C ILE A 123 -9.14 -20.51 13.59
N ALA A 124 -9.25 -19.34 12.97
CA ALA A 124 -8.36 -18.98 11.87
C ALA A 124 -6.89 -18.99 12.29
N ILE A 125 -6.55 -18.35 13.41
CA ILE A 125 -5.19 -18.37 13.95
C ILE A 125 -4.71 -19.80 14.19
N ASN A 126 -5.54 -20.67 14.77
CA ASN A 126 -5.14 -22.04 15.09
C ASN A 126 -5.04 -22.95 13.85
N SER A 127 -5.79 -22.66 12.78
CA SER A 127 -5.72 -23.40 11.52
C SER A 127 -4.41 -23.17 10.74
N PHE A 128 -3.67 -22.10 11.06
CA PHE A 128 -2.42 -21.71 10.38
C PHE A 128 -1.18 -21.68 11.29
N LYS A 129 -1.31 -22.10 12.55
CA LYS A 129 -0.16 -22.41 13.42
C LYS A 129 0.43 -23.77 13.04
#